data_AF-A0A1C2EBC1-F1
#
_entry.id   AF-A0A1C2EBC1-F1
#
_cell.length_a   1.000
_cell.length_b   1.000
_cell.length_c   1.000
_cell.angle_alpha   90.00
_cell.angle_beta   90.00
_cell.angle_gamma   90.00
#
_symmetry.space_group_name_H-M   'P 1'
#
loop_
_entity.id
_entity.type
_entity.pdbx_description
1 polymer ?
#
loop_
_entity_poly.entity_id
_entity_poly.type
_entity_poly.pdbx_seq_one_letter_code
_entity_poly.pdbx_strand_id
1 'polypeptide(L)'
;MKTFDHLTVIGLREWVALPHLGVAGLRAKIDTGASTSSLHATEIEPFERDGEKWVRFNAHLGTVVQLRHRRCEAQLVAMKTIKSSNGHAQVRYVIRTTLALGDRVWPVEFTLACRKAMRYRLLLGSKALIDGQLVVNPGVTYIQDKPVFPASNLSATGAA
;
A
#
# COMPACT_ATOMS: atom_id res chain seq x y z
N MET A 1 10.25 14.45 28.38
CA MET A 1 10.56 13.84 27.07
C MET A 1 9.29 13.16 26.60
N LYS A 2 8.78 13.40 25.38
CA LYS A 2 7.65 12.62 24.86
C LYS A 2 8.19 11.26 24.40
N THR A 3 7.74 10.18 25.01
CA THR A 3 8.08 8.81 24.59
C THR A 3 7.01 8.29 23.63
N PHE A 4 7.40 7.38 22.74
CA PHE A 4 6.52 6.82 21.70
C PHE A 4 6.12 5.38 22.03
N ASP A 5 5.97 5.06 23.30
CA ASP A 5 5.91 3.67 23.81
C ASP A 5 4.72 2.86 23.24
N HIS A 6 3.73 3.53 22.66
CA HIS A 6 2.56 2.92 22.01
C HIS A 6 2.67 2.86 20.46
N LEU A 7 3.66 3.52 19.86
CA LEU A 7 3.84 3.56 18.41
C LEU A 7 4.92 2.56 17.97
N THR A 8 4.67 1.91 16.85
CA THR A 8 5.67 1.02 16.23
C THR A 8 6.67 1.87 15.44
N VAL A 9 7.97 1.71 15.75
CA VAL A 9 9.04 2.39 15.02
C VAL A 9 9.28 1.69 13.69
N ILE A 10 9.33 2.46 12.60
CA ILE A 10 9.66 1.99 11.25
C ILE A 10 10.79 2.82 10.63
N GLY A 11 11.49 2.29 9.64
CA GLY A 11 12.48 3.02 8.86
C GLY A 11 11.88 3.81 7.68
N LEU A 12 12.75 4.43 6.87
CA LEU A 12 12.31 5.10 5.62
C LEU A 12 11.84 4.13 4.53
N ARG A 13 12.13 2.85 4.71
CA ARG A 13 11.79 1.76 3.80
C ARG A 13 11.44 0.55 4.64
N GLU A 14 10.39 -0.16 4.27
CA GLU A 14 9.95 -1.35 4.98
C GLU A 14 9.50 -2.44 4.03
N TRP A 15 9.49 -3.66 4.55
CA TRP A 15 8.80 -4.78 3.92
C TRP A 15 7.33 -4.73 4.27
N VAL A 16 6.48 -4.88 3.25
CA VAL A 16 5.03 -4.91 3.42
C VAL A 16 4.40 -6.05 2.63
N ALA A 17 3.16 -6.37 2.97
CA ALA A 17 2.32 -7.25 2.20
C ALA A 17 0.96 -6.61 1.93
N LEU A 18 0.35 -7.01 0.81
CA LEU A 18 -1.00 -6.65 0.41
C LEU A 18 -1.81 -7.95 0.23
N PRO A 19 -2.27 -8.59 1.31
CA PRO A 19 -2.90 -9.91 1.27
C PRO A 19 -4.10 -10.02 0.33
N HIS A 20 -4.97 -9.03 0.24
CA HIS A 20 -6.11 -9.07 -0.69
C HIS A 20 -5.69 -8.94 -2.16
N LEU A 21 -4.48 -8.44 -2.44
CA LEU A 21 -3.86 -8.50 -3.77
C LEU A 21 -2.96 -9.75 -3.90
N GLY A 22 -2.88 -10.57 -2.86
CA GLY A 22 -2.07 -11.77 -2.67
C GLY A 22 -0.58 -11.55 -2.92
N VAL A 23 -0.02 -10.55 -2.26
CA VAL A 23 1.40 -10.19 -2.35
C VAL A 23 2.00 -10.11 -0.96
N ALA A 24 3.19 -10.70 -0.82
CA ALA A 24 4.03 -10.52 0.36
C ALA A 24 5.44 -10.08 -0.03
N GLY A 25 6.13 -9.43 0.91
CA GLY A 25 7.52 -9.03 0.72
C GLY A 25 7.74 -7.93 -0.31
N LEU A 26 6.79 -7.01 -0.45
CA LEU A 26 6.94 -5.82 -1.29
C LEU A 26 7.76 -4.76 -0.54
N ARG A 27 8.67 -4.08 -1.22
CA ARG A 27 9.41 -2.95 -0.64
C ARG A 27 8.59 -1.68 -0.76
N ALA A 28 8.24 -1.10 0.37
CA ALA A 28 7.62 0.21 0.48
C ALA A 28 8.67 1.28 0.75
N LYS A 29 8.51 2.47 0.16
CA LYS A 29 9.15 3.69 0.67
C LYS A 29 8.13 4.42 1.54
N ILE A 30 8.56 4.87 2.71
CA ILE A 30 7.76 5.73 3.58
C ILE A 30 7.90 7.17 3.12
N ASP A 31 6.77 7.84 2.95
CA ASP A 31 6.68 9.20 2.42
C ASP A 31 5.73 10.03 3.27
N THR A 32 6.25 10.61 4.36
CA THR A 32 5.47 11.43 5.30
C THR A 32 4.93 12.71 4.65
N GLY A 33 5.48 13.14 3.50
CA GLY A 33 5.00 14.29 2.74
C GLY A 33 3.79 14.00 1.85
N ALA A 34 3.50 12.72 1.59
CA ALA A 34 2.32 12.31 0.82
C ALA A 34 1.16 11.97 1.77
N SER A 35 -0.02 12.57 1.58
CA SER A 35 -1.19 12.23 2.42
C SER A 35 -1.70 10.81 2.17
N THR A 36 -1.93 10.46 0.91
CA THR A 36 -2.46 9.14 0.51
C THR A 36 -1.35 8.28 -0.07
N SER A 37 -1.32 6.99 0.29
CA SER A 37 -0.39 6.01 -0.26
C SER A 37 -0.57 5.83 -1.77
N SER A 38 0.44 5.29 -2.45
CA SER A 38 0.37 5.04 -3.89
C SER A 38 0.94 3.67 -4.27
N LEU A 39 0.25 2.99 -5.18
CA LEU A 39 0.63 1.69 -5.73
C LEU A 39 0.90 1.84 -7.22
N HIS A 40 2.01 1.26 -7.69
CA HIS A 40 2.28 1.21 -9.11
C HIS A 40 1.30 0.26 -9.81
N ALA A 41 0.52 0.84 -10.71
CA ALA A 41 -0.41 0.10 -11.55
C ALA A 41 -0.36 0.57 -13.02
N THR A 42 -0.72 -0.33 -13.93
CA THR A 42 -0.94 -0.07 -15.36
C THR A 42 -2.25 -0.70 -15.82
N GLU A 43 -2.72 -0.39 -17.03
CA GLU A 43 -3.98 -0.91 -17.59
C GLU A 43 -5.16 -0.73 -16.61
N ILE A 44 -5.30 0.50 -16.11
CA ILE A 44 -6.29 0.84 -15.08
C ILE A 44 -7.62 1.14 -15.77
N GLU A 45 -8.59 0.26 -15.57
CA GLU A 45 -9.89 0.28 -16.24
C GLU A 45 -11.01 0.23 -15.20
N PRO A 46 -11.80 1.31 -15.02
CA PRO A 46 -12.99 1.26 -14.18
C PRO A 46 -14.08 0.40 -14.84
N PHE A 47 -14.85 -0.32 -14.03
CA PHE A 47 -16.00 -1.09 -14.49
C PHE A 47 -17.07 -1.15 -13.40
N GLU A 48 -18.26 -1.66 -13.73
CA GLU A 48 -19.34 -1.87 -12.78
C GLU A 48 -19.57 -3.37 -12.55
N ARG A 49 -19.81 -3.77 -11.30
CA ARG A 49 -20.16 -5.13 -10.90
C ARG A 49 -21.21 -5.02 -9.81
N ASP A 50 -22.36 -5.65 -10.02
CA ASP A 50 -23.46 -5.71 -9.06
C ASP A 50 -23.91 -4.32 -8.53
N GLY A 51 -23.91 -3.31 -9.41
CA GLY A 51 -24.26 -1.93 -9.07
C GLY A 51 -23.16 -1.14 -8.33
N GLU A 52 -22.01 -1.75 -8.06
CA GLU A 52 -20.87 -1.10 -7.43
C GLU A 52 -19.80 -0.71 -8.45
N LYS A 53 -19.06 0.37 -8.16
CA LYS A 53 -17.92 0.79 -8.97
C LYS A 53 -16.66 0.01 -8.57
N TRP A 54 -16.03 -0.58 -9.56
CA TRP A 54 -14.78 -1.33 -9.42
C TRP A 54 -13.71 -0.76 -10.34
N VAL A 55 -12.47 -1.16 -10.10
CA VAL A 55 -11.35 -0.90 -11.00
C VAL A 55 -10.52 -2.15 -11.17
N ARG A 56 -10.21 -2.48 -12.42
CA ARG A 56 -9.30 -3.54 -12.82
C ARG A 56 -7.96 -2.93 -13.21
N PHE A 57 -6.87 -3.55 -12.80
CA PHE A 57 -5.52 -3.03 -13.06
C PHE A 57 -4.44 -4.11 -12.95
N ASN A 58 -3.29 -3.86 -13.58
CA ASN A 58 -2.08 -4.64 -13.38
C ASN A 58 -1.23 -4.01 -12.27
N ALA A 59 -1.20 -4.63 -11.10
CA ALA A 59 -0.36 -4.22 -9.98
C ALA A 59 1.09 -4.68 -10.20
N HIS A 60 2.05 -3.77 -10.12
CA HIS A 60 3.48 -4.09 -10.25
C HIS A 60 4.11 -4.26 -8.88
N LEU A 61 4.35 -5.52 -8.51
CA LEU A 61 4.58 -5.96 -7.14
C LEU A 61 6.01 -6.49 -6.93
N GLY A 62 6.76 -6.57 -8.01
CA GLY A 62 8.17 -6.91 -8.02
C GLY A 62 9.09 -5.69 -7.93
N THR A 63 10.39 -5.95 -8.02
CA THR A 63 11.39 -4.89 -8.17
C THR A 63 11.59 -4.54 -9.64
N VAL A 64 12.38 -3.52 -9.95
CA VAL A 64 12.78 -3.24 -11.36
C VAL A 64 13.52 -4.43 -11.98
N VAL A 65 14.26 -5.20 -11.17
CA VAL A 65 15.07 -6.36 -11.62
C VAL A 65 14.24 -7.64 -11.67
N GLN A 66 13.26 -7.79 -10.77
CA GLN A 66 12.36 -8.93 -10.71
C GLN A 66 10.93 -8.45 -10.94
N LEU A 67 10.57 -8.26 -12.21
CA LEU A 67 9.23 -7.82 -12.58
C LEU A 67 8.21 -8.91 -12.24
N ARG A 68 7.31 -8.59 -11.33
CA ARG A 68 6.12 -9.38 -11.03
C ARG A 68 4.93 -8.44 -11.17
N HIS A 69 3.99 -8.81 -12.04
CA HIS A 69 2.72 -8.11 -12.14
C HIS A 69 1.58 -9.09 -11.87
N ARG A 70 0.49 -8.56 -11.34
CA ARG A 70 -0.74 -9.32 -11.11
C ARG A 70 -1.92 -8.51 -11.58
N ARG A 71 -2.83 -9.15 -12.30
CA ARG A 71 -4.13 -8.58 -12.61
C ARG A 71 -4.98 -8.60 -11.33
N CYS A 72 -5.41 -7.43 -10.91
CA CYS A 72 -6.16 -7.23 -9.69
C CYS A 72 -7.47 -6.49 -10.00
N GLU A 73 -8.48 -6.73 -9.17
CA GLU A 73 -9.71 -5.98 -9.14
C GLU A 73 -9.94 -5.53 -7.70
N ALA A 74 -10.38 -4.29 -7.52
CA ALA A 74 -10.74 -3.76 -6.22
C ALA A 74 -11.88 -2.75 -6.36
N GLN A 75 -12.67 -2.61 -5.31
CA GLN A 75 -13.72 -1.61 -5.23
C GLN A 75 -13.11 -0.20 -5.36
N LEU A 76 -13.74 0.64 -6.17
CA LEU A 76 -13.34 2.02 -6.37
C LEU A 76 -13.90 2.88 -5.24
N VAL A 77 -13.03 3.36 -4.36
CA VAL A 77 -13.43 4.15 -3.19
C VAL A 77 -13.60 5.63 -3.53
N ALA A 78 -12.72 6.17 -4.39
CA ALA A 78 -12.75 7.57 -4.77
C ALA A 78 -11.90 7.82 -6.03
N MET A 79 -12.02 9.00 -6.60
CA MET A 79 -11.06 9.57 -7.55
C MET A 79 -10.44 10.82 -6.91
N LYS A 80 -9.11 10.95 -6.94
CA LYS A 80 -8.39 12.08 -6.34
C LYS A 80 -7.50 12.76 -7.39
N THR A 81 -7.55 14.09 -7.46
CA THR A 81 -6.60 14.89 -8.22
C THR A 81 -5.30 15.02 -7.45
N ILE A 82 -4.23 14.42 -7.95
CA ILE A 82 -2.91 14.46 -7.34
C ILE A 82 -2.06 15.48 -8.08
N LYS A 83 -1.60 16.52 -7.37
CA LYS A 83 -0.60 17.46 -7.85
C LYS A 83 0.78 16.92 -7.50
N SER A 84 1.61 16.75 -8.51
CA SER A 84 3.01 16.36 -8.33
C SER A 84 3.89 17.59 -8.10
N SER A 85 5.07 17.38 -7.53
CA SER A 85 6.02 18.45 -7.21
C SER A 85 6.54 19.21 -8.45
N ASN A 86 6.35 18.67 -9.64
CA ASN A 86 6.69 19.31 -10.91
C ASN A 86 5.52 20.11 -11.53
N GLY A 87 4.43 20.31 -10.79
CA GLY A 87 3.28 21.13 -11.21
C GLY A 87 2.18 20.39 -11.97
N HIS A 88 2.42 19.16 -12.44
CA HIS A 88 1.39 18.41 -13.16
C HIS A 88 0.34 17.83 -12.21
N ALA A 89 -0.93 17.97 -12.59
CA ALA A 89 -2.07 17.37 -11.92
C ALA A 89 -2.56 16.14 -12.70
N GLN A 90 -2.90 15.06 -11.98
CA GLN A 90 -3.46 13.85 -12.55
C GLN A 90 -4.59 13.32 -11.67
N VAL A 91 -5.73 12.96 -12.27
CA VAL A 91 -6.78 12.22 -11.57
C VAL A 91 -6.35 10.76 -11.42
N ARG A 92 -6.43 10.23 -10.20
CA ARG A 92 -6.09 8.84 -9.88
C ARG A 92 -7.23 8.14 -9.15
N TYR A 93 -7.49 6.90 -9.54
CA TYR A 93 -8.40 6.00 -8.85
C TYR A 93 -7.83 5.59 -7.50
N VAL A 94 -8.69 5.50 -6.49
CA VAL A 94 -8.35 5.10 -5.12
C VAL A 94 -9.01 3.77 -4.83
N ILE A 95 -8.20 2.80 -4.43
CA ILE A 95 -8.67 1.50 -3.92
C ILE A 95 -8.40 1.42 -2.42
N ARG A 96 -9.12 0.56 -1.71
CA ARG A 96 -8.79 0.16 -0.33
C ARG A 96 -8.38 -1.31 -0.32
N THR A 97 -7.25 -1.61 0.32
CA THR A 97 -6.77 -2.99 0.53
C THR A 97 -6.11 -3.10 1.90
N THR A 98 -6.04 -4.31 2.45
CA THR A 98 -5.31 -4.58 3.67
C THR A 98 -3.81 -4.48 3.41
N LEU A 99 -3.11 -3.78 4.31
CA LEU A 99 -1.66 -3.69 4.42
C LEU A 99 -1.21 -4.49 5.64
N ALA A 100 -0.14 -5.27 5.51
CA ALA A 100 0.60 -5.80 6.65
C ALA A 100 2.04 -5.25 6.65
N LEU A 101 2.52 -4.85 7.83
CA LEU A 101 3.86 -4.32 8.06
C LEU A 101 4.27 -4.68 9.50
N GLY A 102 5.32 -5.48 9.66
CA GLY A 102 5.68 -6.05 10.96
C GLY A 102 4.53 -6.87 11.53
N ASP A 103 4.16 -6.58 12.77
CA ASP A 103 3.05 -7.19 13.52
C ASP A 103 1.67 -6.56 13.25
N ARG A 104 1.61 -5.48 12.46
CA ARG A 104 0.37 -4.74 12.22
C ARG A 104 -0.29 -5.09 10.90
N VAL A 105 -1.62 -5.17 10.92
CA VAL A 105 -2.47 -5.43 9.76
C VAL A 105 -3.68 -4.49 9.78
N TRP A 106 -3.85 -3.64 8.76
CA TRP A 106 -4.93 -2.64 8.74
C TRP A 106 -5.32 -2.24 7.29
N PRO A 107 -6.56 -1.75 7.06
CA PRO A 107 -6.96 -1.26 5.75
C PRO A 107 -6.26 0.06 5.39
N VAL A 108 -5.80 0.18 4.15
CA VAL A 108 -5.13 1.38 3.62
C VAL A 108 -5.66 1.75 2.25
N GLU A 109 -5.84 3.05 2.03
CA GLU A 109 -6.16 3.60 0.71
C GLU A 109 -4.90 3.81 -0.15
N PHE A 110 -4.94 3.32 -1.38
CA PHE A 110 -3.90 3.51 -2.37
C PHE A 110 -4.45 4.21 -3.61
N THR A 111 -3.76 5.27 -4.04
CA THR A 111 -3.90 5.78 -5.40
C THR A 111 -3.20 4.84 -6.37
N LEU A 112 -3.87 4.51 -7.48
CA LEU A 112 -3.27 3.77 -8.59
C LEU A 112 -2.53 4.74 -9.51
N ALA A 113 -1.23 4.51 -9.72
CA ALA A 113 -0.37 5.43 -10.47
C ALA A 113 0.64 4.70 -11.37
N CYS A 114 0.96 5.27 -12.53
CA CYS A 114 2.13 4.84 -13.29
C CYS A 114 3.40 5.40 -12.64
N ARG A 115 4.24 4.52 -12.10
CA ARG A 115 5.50 4.82 -11.41
C ARG A 115 6.68 4.11 -12.08
N LYS A 116 6.61 3.90 -13.40
CA LYS A 116 7.58 3.08 -14.15
C LYS A 116 9.03 3.52 -13.94
N ALA A 117 9.27 4.84 -13.93
CA ALA A 117 10.59 5.45 -13.69
C ALA A 117 11.06 5.45 -12.22
N MET A 118 10.22 5.04 -11.26
CA MET A 118 10.52 5.11 -9.83
C MET A 118 11.03 3.77 -9.30
N ARG A 119 12.04 3.83 -8.41
CA ARG A 119 12.63 2.65 -7.74
C ARG A 119 11.63 1.83 -6.92
N TYR A 120 10.71 2.50 -6.23
CA TYR A 120 9.73 1.85 -5.35
C TYR A 120 8.35 1.84 -6.00
N ARG A 121 7.77 0.64 -6.06
CA ARG A 121 6.43 0.42 -6.61
C ARG A 121 5.31 0.73 -5.61
N LEU A 122 5.65 0.90 -4.34
CA LEU A 122 4.71 1.30 -3.29
C LEU A 122 5.28 2.47 -2.47
N LEU A 123 4.45 3.50 -2.25
CA LEU A 123 4.68 4.53 -1.24
C LEU A 123 3.62 4.41 -0.14
N LEU A 124 4.04 4.51 1.12
CA LEU A 124 3.14 4.68 2.26
C LEU A 124 3.11 6.15 2.67
N GLY A 125 1.92 6.75 2.52
CA GLY A 125 1.65 8.12 2.91
C GLY A 125 1.28 8.25 4.39
N SER A 126 1.24 9.48 4.89
CA SER A 126 1.01 9.80 6.30
C SER A 126 -0.29 9.26 6.88
N LYS A 127 -1.38 9.17 6.10
CA LYS A 127 -2.63 8.55 6.58
C LYS A 127 -2.44 7.09 6.99
N ALA A 128 -1.72 6.31 6.17
CA ALA A 128 -1.42 4.92 6.51
C ALA A 128 -0.55 4.80 7.78
N LEU A 129 0.35 5.77 8.00
CA LEU A 129 1.19 5.80 9.20
C LEU A 129 0.39 6.14 10.46
N ILE A 130 -0.55 7.09 10.36
CA ILE A 130 -1.45 7.47 11.45
C ILE A 130 -2.35 6.29 11.83
N ASP A 131 -3.01 5.69 10.83
CA ASP A 131 -3.93 4.55 11.04
C ASP A 131 -3.19 3.33 11.60
N GLY A 132 -1.93 3.13 11.18
CA GLY A 132 -1.06 2.07 11.67
C GLY A 132 -0.35 2.39 12.99
N GLN A 133 -0.52 3.60 13.55
CA GLN A 133 0.19 4.06 14.75
C GLN A 133 1.72 3.89 14.64
N LEU A 134 2.29 4.42 13.56
CA LEU A 134 3.70 4.26 13.21
C LEU A 134 4.49 5.56 13.45
N VAL A 135 5.74 5.43 13.87
CA VAL A 135 6.71 6.53 13.94
C VAL A 135 7.91 6.22 13.05
N VAL A 136 8.34 7.20 12.25
CA VAL A 136 9.43 7.01 11.29
C VAL A 136 10.75 7.43 11.90
N ASN A 137 11.69 6.50 12.02
CA ASN A 137 13.10 6.78 12.30
C ASN A 137 13.87 6.86 10.96
N PRO A 138 14.34 8.05 10.55
CA PRO A 138 15.00 8.21 9.26
C PRO A 138 16.40 7.55 9.19
N GLY A 139 16.99 7.21 10.34
CA GLY A 139 18.32 6.59 10.42
C GLY A 139 18.34 5.10 10.11
N VAL A 140 17.19 4.46 9.92
CA VAL A 140 17.08 3.00 9.73
C VAL A 140 16.17 2.63 8.55
N THR A 141 16.31 1.39 8.08
CA THR A 141 15.50 0.82 6.98
C THR A 141 15.34 -0.69 7.17
N TYR A 142 14.15 -1.22 6.88
CA TYR A 142 13.83 -2.66 6.98
C TYR A 142 14.06 -3.22 8.39
N ILE A 143 13.58 -2.50 9.41
CA ILE A 143 13.75 -2.93 10.81
C ILE A 143 12.61 -3.84 11.29
N GLN A 144 11.50 -3.86 10.54
CA GLN A 144 10.38 -4.74 10.82
C GLN A 144 10.57 -6.08 10.11
N ASP A 145 10.05 -7.14 10.74
CA ASP A 145 10.03 -8.46 10.14
C ASP A 145 9.27 -8.45 8.82
N LYS A 146 9.80 -9.18 7.84
CA LYS A 146 9.19 -9.29 6.52
C LYS A 146 7.87 -10.06 6.66
N PRO A 147 6.71 -9.47 6.33
CA PRO A 147 5.44 -10.20 6.42
C PRO A 147 5.42 -11.39 5.48
N VAL A 148 4.98 -12.55 5.98
CA VAL A 148 4.82 -13.81 5.24
C VAL A 148 3.34 -14.09 4.96
N PHE A 149 3.02 -14.49 3.73
CA PHE A 149 1.66 -14.95 3.35
C PHE A 149 1.69 -16.28 2.57
N PRO A 150 0.66 -17.13 2.74
CA PRO A 150 -0.46 -16.95 3.66
C PRO A 150 0.02 -17.06 5.10
N ALA A 151 -0.42 -16.16 5.98
CA ALA A 151 -0.31 -16.44 7.40
C ALA A 151 -1.04 -17.77 7.60
N SER A 152 -0.32 -18.80 8.03
CA SER A 152 -0.97 -19.99 8.56
C SER A 152 -1.94 -19.51 9.65
N ASN A 153 -3.24 -19.73 9.40
CA ASN A 153 -4.40 -19.45 10.26
C ASN A 153 -5.03 -18.04 10.16
N LEU A 154 -5.81 -17.82 9.09
CA LEU A 154 -7.19 -17.37 9.32
C LEU A 154 -7.93 -18.60 9.87
N SER A 155 -7.97 -18.75 11.19
CA SER A 155 -8.81 -19.77 11.80
C SER A 155 -10.27 -19.49 11.42
N ALA A 156 -10.87 -20.47 10.76
CA ALA A 156 -12.30 -20.66 10.73
C ALA A 156 -12.89 -20.59 12.16
N THR A 157 -14.18 -20.25 12.24
CA THR A 157 -15.09 -20.24 13.41
C THR A 157 -14.95 -19.03 14.36
N GLY A 158 -16.03 -18.44 14.88
CA GLY A 158 -17.35 -19.00 15.10
C GLY A 158 -18.53 -18.12 14.66
N ALA A 159 -19.38 -18.72 13.85
CA ALA A 159 -20.79 -18.74 14.15
C ALA A 159 -21.01 -19.75 15.29
N ALA A 160 -21.62 -19.29 16.38
CA ALA A 160 -22.43 -20.05 17.32
C ALA A 160 -23.52 -19.09 17.80
#